data_AF-A0A6B0X5Z5-F1
#
_entry.id   AF-A0A6B0X5Z5-F1
#
_cell.length_a   1.000
_cell.length_b   1.000
_cell.length_c   1.000
_cell.angle_alpha   90.00
_cell.angle_beta   90.00
_cell.angle_gamma   90.00
#
_symmetry.space_group_name_H-M   'P 1'
#
loop_
_entity.id
_entity.type
_entity.pdbx_description
1 polymer ?
#
loop_
_entity_poly.entity_id
_entity_poly.type
_entity_poly.pdbx_seq_one_letter_code
_entity_poly.pdbx_strand_id
1 'polypeptide(L)'
;VIDRPGQALPAAHQAVLERLVRESQSRPVIWVYGNRDAELKLADSGQIRFVDSWRLDRRLLVIHGHRLDRLMPRHAAFKWAFRRLHRCRIWLGGRDAHVAEYAKKWPLLYRVLNEHVAHNALRVAQQEGVEAVVCGHTHAAMAIERQGQCYFNTGAWTEKPLHFLEVAPDRMALHTYEDDCDCDCD
;
A
#
# COMPACT_ATOMS: atom_id res chain seq x y z
N VAL A 1 1.35 -16.93 9.99
CA VAL A 1 1.27 -15.46 10.18
C VAL A 1 2.02 -14.81 9.03
N ILE A 2 1.54 -13.68 8.48
CA ILE A 2 2.10 -13.02 7.29
C ILE A 2 3.59 -12.65 7.49
N ASP A 3 4.03 -12.41 8.73
CA ASP A 3 5.45 -12.19 9.07
C ASP A 3 6.18 -13.44 9.61
N ARG A 4 5.46 -14.56 9.82
CA ARG A 4 6.00 -15.85 10.30
C ARG A 4 5.26 -17.02 9.63
N PRO A 5 5.75 -17.50 8.47
CA PRO A 5 5.14 -18.64 7.80
C PRO A 5 5.14 -19.86 8.74
N GLY A 6 3.99 -20.55 8.84
CA GLY A 6 3.82 -21.73 9.69
C GLY A 6 3.20 -21.51 11.09
N GLN A 7 3.13 -20.27 11.59
CA GLN A 7 2.33 -19.99 12.81
C GLN A 7 0.84 -19.85 12.48
N ALA A 8 -0.02 -20.52 13.25
CA ALA A 8 -1.46 -20.36 13.18
C ALA A 8 -1.83 -18.87 13.34
N LEU A 9 -2.77 -18.40 12.52
CA LEU A 9 -3.27 -17.02 12.62
C LEU A 9 -4.03 -16.87 13.95
N PRO A 10 -3.89 -15.74 14.66
CA PRO A 10 -4.77 -15.42 15.78
C PRO A 10 -6.24 -15.50 15.35
N ALA A 11 -7.12 -15.95 16.25
CA ALA A 11 -8.54 -16.14 15.96
C ALA A 11 -9.20 -14.87 15.37
N ALA A 12 -8.82 -13.68 15.85
CA ALA A 12 -9.29 -12.41 15.32
C ALA A 12 -8.94 -12.21 13.84
N HIS A 13 -7.72 -12.58 13.42
CA HIS A 13 -7.30 -12.45 12.02
C HIS A 13 -8.02 -13.47 11.14
N GLN A 14 -8.24 -14.68 11.67
CA GLN A 14 -9.01 -15.71 10.96
C GLN A 14 -10.46 -15.26 10.74
N ALA A 15 -11.10 -14.66 11.75
CA ALA A 15 -12.46 -14.13 11.64
C ALA A 15 -12.59 -13.05 10.54
N VAL A 16 -11.58 -12.18 10.37
CA VAL A 16 -11.53 -11.19 9.27
C VAL A 16 -11.48 -11.89 7.92
N LEU A 17 -10.63 -12.91 7.75
CA LEU A 17 -10.54 -13.66 6.49
C LEU A 17 -11.86 -14.38 6.17
N GLU A 18 -12.47 -15.03 7.16
CA GLU A 18 -13.78 -15.69 7.02
C GLU A 18 -14.88 -14.68 6.64
N ARG A 19 -14.84 -13.45 7.19
CA ARG A 19 -15.75 -12.38 6.80
C ARG A 19 -15.55 -11.99 5.33
N LEU A 20 -14.31 -11.83 4.88
CA LEU A 20 -14.01 -11.50 3.48
C LEU A 20 -14.48 -12.61 2.53
N VAL A 21 -14.28 -13.87 2.89
CA VAL A 21 -14.79 -15.03 2.14
C VAL A 21 -16.32 -14.99 2.05
N ARG A 22 -17.01 -14.68 3.16
CA ARG A 22 -18.47 -14.55 3.16
C ARG A 22 -18.97 -13.40 2.29
N GLU A 23 -18.33 -12.23 2.37
CA GLU A 23 -18.66 -11.07 1.52
C GLU A 23 -18.42 -11.38 0.05
N SER A 24 -17.41 -12.18 -0.30
CA SER A 24 -17.14 -12.56 -1.69
C SER A 24 -18.31 -13.31 -2.36
N GLN A 25 -19.20 -13.93 -1.57
CA GLN A 25 -20.38 -14.61 -2.09
C GLN A 25 -21.50 -13.64 -2.50
N SER A 26 -21.53 -12.44 -1.92
CA SER A 26 -22.58 -11.43 -2.16
C SER A 26 -22.11 -10.27 -3.02
N ARG A 27 -20.81 -9.99 -3.06
CA ARG A 27 -20.21 -8.92 -3.86
C ARG A 27 -18.84 -9.30 -4.40
N PRO A 28 -18.41 -8.74 -5.54
CA PRO A 28 -17.06 -8.95 -6.04
C PRO A 28 -16.01 -8.48 -5.03
N VAL A 29 -15.11 -9.38 -4.64
CA VAL A 29 -13.95 -9.07 -3.80
C VAL A 29 -12.70 -9.41 -4.57
N ILE A 30 -11.84 -8.41 -4.78
CA ILE A 30 -10.58 -8.55 -5.51
C ILE A 30 -9.44 -8.30 -4.52
N TRP A 31 -8.57 -9.29 -4.37
CA TRP A 31 -7.38 -9.20 -3.56
C TRP A 31 -6.18 -8.91 -4.46
N VAL A 32 -5.59 -7.72 -4.31
CA VAL A 32 -4.35 -7.36 -5.01
C VAL A 32 -3.17 -7.75 -4.14
N TYR A 33 -2.29 -8.62 -4.65
CA TYR A 33 -1.19 -9.16 -3.87
C TYR A 33 -0.19 -8.09 -3.41
N GLY A 34 0.08 -8.10 -2.10
CA GLY A 34 1.18 -7.40 -1.48
C GLY A 34 2.52 -8.14 -1.62
N ASN A 35 3.61 -7.42 -1.40
CA ASN A 35 4.96 -8.01 -1.32
C ASN A 35 5.11 -9.03 -0.18
N ARG A 36 4.28 -8.94 0.87
CA ARG A 36 4.23 -9.90 2.00
C ARG A 36 3.20 -11.01 1.81
N ASP A 37 2.29 -10.86 0.83
CA ASP A 37 1.16 -11.78 0.61
C ASP A 37 1.31 -12.63 -0.65
N ALA A 38 2.45 -12.53 -1.34
CA ALA A 38 2.71 -13.26 -2.59
C ALA A 38 2.60 -14.79 -2.45
N GLU A 39 2.73 -15.30 -1.22
CA GLU A 39 2.62 -16.73 -0.88
C GLU A 39 1.35 -17.06 -0.08
N LEU A 40 0.43 -16.11 0.09
CA LEU A 40 -0.81 -16.34 0.84
C LEU A 40 -1.67 -17.37 0.12
N LYS A 41 -1.86 -18.52 0.77
CA LYS A 41 -2.82 -19.56 0.36
C LYS A 41 -3.88 -19.71 1.44
N LEU A 42 -5.10 -19.28 1.13
CA LEU A 42 -6.25 -19.56 1.98
C LEU A 42 -6.72 -21.00 1.73
N ALA A 43 -7.14 -21.69 2.79
CA ALA A 43 -7.72 -23.04 2.66
C ALA A 43 -9.07 -22.98 1.92
N ASP A 44 -9.84 -21.93 2.16
CA ASP A 44 -11.04 -21.57 1.41
C ASP A 44 -10.96 -20.08 1.04
N SER A 45 -10.93 -19.79 -0.27
CA SER A 45 -10.92 -18.43 -0.80
C SER A 45 -12.31 -17.89 -1.12
N GLY A 46 -13.37 -18.70 -1.01
CA GLY A 46 -14.68 -18.35 -1.56
C GLY A 46 -14.59 -17.95 -3.03
N GLN A 47 -15.19 -16.80 -3.36
CA GLN A 47 -15.14 -16.20 -4.70
C GLN A 47 -14.15 -15.02 -4.79
N ILE A 48 -13.22 -14.89 -3.83
CA ILE A 48 -12.20 -13.83 -3.86
C ILE A 48 -11.30 -14.05 -5.08
N ARG A 49 -11.14 -13.00 -5.90
CA ARG A 49 -10.23 -13.01 -7.03
C ARG A 49 -8.87 -12.46 -6.62
N PHE A 50 -7.84 -13.30 -6.67
CA PHE A 50 -6.48 -12.89 -6.38
C PHE A 50 -5.74 -12.47 -7.67
N VAL A 51 -5.13 -11.29 -7.66
CA VAL A 51 -4.44 -10.71 -8.83
C VAL A 51 -3.20 -9.93 -8.42
N ASP A 52 -2.25 -9.78 -9.35
CA ASP A 52 -1.09 -8.89 -9.17
C ASP A 52 -1.46 -7.40 -9.26
N SER A 53 -2.48 -7.10 -10.07
CA SER A 53 -2.99 -5.76 -10.34
C SER A 53 -4.43 -5.85 -10.82
N TRP A 54 -5.23 -4.82 -10.53
CA TRP A 54 -6.60 -4.72 -11.01
C TRP A 54 -6.81 -3.45 -11.82
N ARG A 55 -7.57 -3.55 -12.91
CA ARG A 55 -7.87 -2.40 -13.77
C ARG A 55 -9.38 -2.23 -13.89
N LEU A 56 -9.85 -1.03 -13.58
CA LEU A 56 -11.22 -0.58 -13.80
C LEU A 56 -11.22 0.32 -15.05
N ASP A 57 -11.37 -0.32 -16.21
CA ASP A 57 -11.35 0.30 -17.53
C ASP A 57 -10.16 1.28 -17.73
N ARG A 58 -10.44 2.49 -18.21
CA ARG A 58 -9.47 3.59 -18.29
C ARG A 58 -9.49 4.47 -17.06
N ARG A 59 -10.34 4.21 -16.06
CA ARG A 59 -10.50 5.09 -14.91
C ARG A 59 -9.46 4.84 -13.83
N LEU A 60 -9.19 3.57 -13.50
CA LEU A 60 -8.32 3.26 -12.36
C LEU A 60 -7.46 2.01 -12.58
N LEU A 61 -6.18 2.13 -12.25
CA LEU A 61 -5.26 1.01 -12.08
C LEU A 61 -4.90 0.85 -10.59
N VAL A 62 -5.19 -0.32 -10.04
CA VAL A 62 -4.90 -0.71 -8.66
C VAL A 62 -3.68 -1.62 -8.64
N ILE A 63 -2.64 -1.22 -7.91
CA ILE A 63 -1.40 -1.98 -7.73
C ILE A 63 -0.94 -1.88 -6.28
N HIS A 64 -0.19 -2.86 -5.77
CA HIS A 64 0.34 -2.76 -4.40
C HIS A 64 1.31 -1.57 -4.21
N GLY A 65 2.10 -1.24 -5.24
CA GLY A 65 3.04 -0.12 -5.20
C GLY A 65 4.51 -0.53 -5.02
N HIS A 66 4.81 -1.76 -4.61
CA HIS A 66 6.21 -2.25 -4.49
C HIS A 66 7.00 -2.16 -5.81
N ARG A 67 6.33 -2.28 -6.97
CA ARG A 67 6.96 -2.13 -8.29
C ARG A 67 7.35 -0.68 -8.61
N LEU A 68 6.70 0.31 -7.96
CA LEU A 68 6.98 1.73 -8.14
C LEU A 68 8.20 2.22 -7.32
N ASP A 69 8.58 1.47 -6.28
CA ASP A 69 9.68 1.77 -5.35
C ASP A 69 11.05 1.27 -5.86
N ARG A 70 11.11 0.64 -7.05
CA ARG A 70 12.31 -0.07 -7.52
C ARG A 70 13.51 0.83 -7.86
N LEU A 71 13.46 2.13 -7.61
CA LEU A 71 14.55 3.05 -7.93
C LEU A 71 14.75 4.11 -6.83
N MET A 72 15.78 3.89 -6.02
CA MET A 72 16.38 4.95 -5.19
C MET A 72 16.81 6.16 -6.06
N PRO A 73 16.88 7.38 -5.48
CA PRO A 73 17.24 8.60 -6.19
C PRO A 73 18.46 8.43 -7.09
N ARG A 74 18.44 9.03 -8.29
CA ARG A 74 19.53 8.93 -9.28
C ARG A 74 20.89 9.39 -8.76
N HIS A 75 20.94 10.22 -7.71
CA HIS A 75 22.16 10.81 -7.17
C HIS A 75 23.05 9.74 -6.50
N ALA A 76 24.18 9.44 -7.12
CA ALA A 76 25.11 8.39 -6.69
C ALA A 76 25.65 8.61 -5.26
N ALA A 77 25.90 9.86 -4.88
CA ALA A 77 26.35 10.23 -3.53
C ALA A 77 25.31 9.91 -2.45
N PHE A 78 24.04 10.22 -2.69
CA PHE A 78 22.94 9.89 -1.78
C PHE A 78 22.79 8.36 -1.64
N LYS A 79 22.80 7.64 -2.77
CA LYS A 79 22.77 6.16 -2.77
C LYS A 79 23.94 5.54 -2.01
N TRP A 80 25.12 6.13 -2.09
CA TRP A 80 26.30 5.66 -1.37
C TRP A 80 26.19 5.94 0.14
N ALA A 81 25.84 7.17 0.52
CA ALA A 81 25.68 7.55 1.92
C ALA A 81 24.59 6.72 2.60
N PHE A 82 23.45 6.55 1.93
CA PHE A 82 22.35 5.71 2.41
C PHE A 82 22.76 4.24 2.55
N ARG A 83 23.41 3.66 1.53
CA ARG A 83 23.92 2.27 1.60
C ARG A 83 24.99 2.08 2.67
N ARG A 84 25.77 3.11 2.99
CA ARG A 84 26.77 3.07 4.07
C ARG A 84 26.07 3.07 5.43
N LEU A 85 25.15 3.99 5.65
CA LEU A 85 24.38 4.11 6.89
C LEU A 85 23.55 2.84 7.17
N HIS A 86 22.87 2.32 6.14
CA HIS A 86 22.10 1.08 6.24
C HIS A 86 22.99 -0.12 6.62
N ARG A 87 24.16 -0.27 5.98
CA ARG A 87 25.11 -1.34 6.32
C ARG A 87 25.71 -1.20 7.71
N CYS A 88 26.06 0.01 8.13
CA CYS A 88 26.51 0.28 9.50
C CYS A 88 25.45 -0.11 10.53
N ARG A 89 24.16 0.07 10.22
CA ARG A 89 23.07 -0.27 11.14
C ARG A 89 22.75 -1.76 11.21
N ILE A 90 22.79 -2.47 10.07
CA ILE A 90 22.71 -3.95 10.06
C ILE A 90 23.87 -4.53 10.87
N TRP A 91 25.07 -3.97 10.69
CA TRP A 91 26.25 -4.37 11.47
C TRP A 91 26.09 -4.09 12.98
N LEU A 92 25.31 -3.07 13.37
CA LEU A 92 24.95 -2.76 14.76
C LEU A 92 23.72 -3.55 15.28
N GLY A 93 23.23 -4.56 14.57
CA GLY A 93 22.16 -5.47 15.05
C GLY A 93 20.72 -4.99 14.83
N GLY A 94 20.49 -4.00 13.97
CA GLY A 94 19.13 -3.58 13.60
C GLY A 94 18.43 -4.60 12.69
N ARG A 95 17.17 -4.94 12.99
CA ARG A 95 16.31 -5.81 12.14
C ARG A 95 16.16 -5.24 10.72
N ASP A 96 16.00 -6.13 9.73
CA ASP A 96 15.70 -5.81 8.33
C ASP A 96 14.31 -5.15 8.19
N ALA A 97 14.21 -3.89 8.60
CA ALA A 97 13.03 -3.06 8.42
C ALA A 97 13.05 -2.42 7.03
N HIS A 98 11.91 -2.41 6.34
CA HIS A 98 11.75 -1.81 5.02
C HIS A 98 12.17 -0.32 5.07
N VAL A 99 12.86 0.17 4.03
CA VAL A 99 13.42 1.54 3.98
C VAL A 99 12.36 2.62 4.29
N ALA A 100 11.10 2.38 3.89
CA ALA A 100 9.98 3.25 4.19
C ALA A 100 9.70 3.42 5.70
N GLU A 101 9.81 2.36 6.52
CA GLU A 101 9.59 2.43 7.98
C GLU A 101 10.68 3.26 8.67
N TYR A 102 11.92 3.21 8.18
CA TYR A 102 13.03 3.99 8.72
C TYR A 102 13.03 5.45 8.24
N ALA A 103 12.67 5.67 6.96
CA ALA A 103 12.61 6.99 6.37
C ALA A 103 11.62 7.91 7.09
N LYS A 104 10.60 7.37 7.78
CA LYS A 104 9.67 8.13 8.63
C LYS A 104 10.36 8.98 9.71
N LYS A 105 11.55 8.58 10.17
CA LYS A 105 12.34 9.37 11.16
C LYS A 105 13.07 10.57 10.54
N TRP A 106 13.12 10.64 9.21
CA TRP A 106 13.77 11.70 8.44
C TRP A 106 12.74 12.31 7.46
N PRO A 107 11.99 13.34 7.89
CA PRO A 107 10.87 13.90 7.12
C PRO A 107 11.23 14.28 5.68
N LEU A 108 12.45 14.79 5.47
CA LEU A 108 12.96 15.15 4.15
C LEU A 108 13.11 13.92 3.24
N LEU A 109 13.66 12.82 3.77
CA LEU A 109 13.84 11.58 3.03
C LEU A 109 12.49 10.92 2.72
N TYR A 110 11.59 10.89 3.70
CA TYR A 110 10.24 10.38 3.52
C TYR A 110 9.49 11.13 2.40
N ARG A 111 9.58 12.46 2.39
CA ARG A 111 8.99 13.29 1.32
C ARG A 111 9.57 12.96 -0.06
N VAL A 112 10.90 12.84 -0.17
CA VAL A 112 11.56 12.50 -1.44
C VAL A 112 11.15 11.12 -1.95
N LEU A 113 11.03 10.12 -1.07
CA LEU A 113 10.59 8.78 -1.45
C LEU A 113 9.14 8.80 -1.95
N ASN A 114 8.24 9.46 -1.21
CA ASN A 114 6.82 9.57 -1.58
C ASN A 114 6.62 10.33 -2.90
N GLU A 115 7.34 11.44 -3.11
CA GLU A 115 7.33 12.17 -4.38
C GLU A 115 7.81 11.31 -5.54
N HIS A 116 8.82 10.46 -5.33
CA HIS A 116 9.32 9.56 -6.36
C HIS A 116 8.30 8.49 -6.74
N VAL A 117 7.65 7.88 -5.75
CA VAL A 117 6.58 6.90 -5.98
C VAL A 117 5.41 7.55 -6.72
N ALA A 118 4.98 8.75 -6.31
CA ALA A 118 3.93 9.49 -6.99
C ALA A 118 4.31 9.81 -8.45
N HIS A 119 5.54 10.25 -8.70
CA HIS A 119 6.02 10.51 -10.06
C HIS A 119 6.01 9.25 -10.93
N ASN A 120 6.46 8.12 -10.38
CA ASN A 120 6.44 6.84 -11.10
C ASN A 120 5.01 6.36 -11.36
N ALA A 121 4.10 6.53 -10.40
CA ALA A 121 2.70 6.16 -10.57
C ALA A 121 2.03 6.97 -11.69
N LEU A 122 2.26 8.28 -11.73
CA LEU A 122 1.73 9.14 -12.80
C LEU A 122 2.30 8.77 -14.17
N ARG A 123 3.59 8.45 -14.24
CA ARG A 123 4.18 7.95 -15.49
C ARG A 123 3.54 6.63 -15.94
N VAL A 124 3.26 5.72 -15.01
CA VAL A 124 2.51 4.48 -15.30
C VAL A 124 1.10 4.82 -15.78
N ALA A 125 0.42 5.78 -15.16
CA ALA A 125 -0.91 6.22 -15.57
C ALA A 125 -0.92 6.67 -17.04
N GLN A 126 0.06 7.50 -17.42
CA GLN A 126 0.25 7.96 -18.79
C GLN A 126 0.55 6.81 -19.77
N GLN A 127 1.44 5.89 -19.40
CA GLN A 127 1.84 4.77 -20.26
C GLN A 127 0.70 3.77 -20.48
N GLU A 128 -0.08 3.49 -19.44
CA GLU A 128 -1.21 2.56 -19.45
C GLU A 128 -2.49 3.20 -19.98
N GLY A 129 -2.49 4.52 -20.20
CA GLY A 129 -3.65 5.28 -20.65
C GLY A 129 -4.82 5.22 -19.65
N VAL A 130 -4.51 5.34 -18.35
CA VAL A 130 -5.51 5.40 -17.28
C VAL A 130 -5.55 6.79 -16.63
N GLU A 131 -6.73 7.18 -16.15
CA GLU A 131 -6.98 8.44 -15.45
C GLU A 131 -6.33 8.45 -14.06
N ALA A 132 -6.33 7.31 -13.35
CA ALA A 132 -5.77 7.22 -12.02
C ALA A 132 -4.99 5.93 -11.74
N VAL A 133 -4.01 6.04 -10.83
CA VAL A 133 -3.32 4.90 -10.22
C VAL A 133 -3.49 4.98 -8.71
N VAL A 134 -3.90 3.89 -8.08
CA VAL A 134 -3.95 3.75 -6.62
C VAL A 134 -2.99 2.67 -6.14
N CYS A 135 -2.29 2.95 -5.04
CA CYS A 135 -1.47 1.96 -4.37
C CYS A 135 -1.46 2.09 -2.84
N GLY A 136 -0.77 1.16 -2.19
CA GLY A 136 -0.38 1.25 -0.79
C GLY A 136 1.14 1.40 -0.66
N HIS A 137 1.78 0.53 0.13
CA HIS A 137 3.24 0.33 0.24
C HIS A 137 4.04 1.41 0.98
N THR A 138 3.86 2.72 0.71
CA THR A 138 4.65 3.75 1.41
C THR A 138 4.12 4.09 2.81
N HIS A 139 2.90 3.64 3.13
CA HIS A 139 2.15 3.98 4.35
C HIS A 139 1.88 5.49 4.49
N ALA A 140 2.02 6.26 3.39
CA ALA A 140 1.72 7.68 3.34
C ALA A 140 0.43 7.88 2.58
N ALA A 141 -0.67 8.19 3.27
CA ALA A 141 -1.91 8.52 2.59
C ALA A 141 -1.76 9.83 1.80
N MET A 142 -2.05 9.80 0.50
CA MET A 142 -1.78 10.92 -0.41
C MET A 142 -2.75 10.92 -1.59
N ALA A 143 -3.16 12.10 -2.03
CA ALA A 143 -3.85 12.31 -3.30
C ALA A 143 -3.09 13.40 -4.08
N ILE A 144 -2.65 13.08 -5.30
CA ILE A 144 -1.90 14.00 -6.16
C ILE A 144 -2.52 13.97 -7.55
N GLU A 145 -2.82 15.14 -8.10
CA GLU A 145 -3.22 15.30 -9.49
C GLU A 145 -2.13 16.03 -10.28
N ARG A 146 -1.77 15.51 -11.46
CA ARG A 146 -0.87 16.18 -12.41
C ARG A 146 -1.28 15.87 -13.84
N GLN A 147 -1.39 16.90 -14.67
CA GLN A 147 -1.68 16.76 -16.11
C GLN A 147 -2.95 15.93 -16.39
N GLY A 148 -3.98 16.08 -15.54
CA GLY A 148 -5.25 15.34 -15.66
C GLY A 148 -5.17 13.86 -15.26
N GLN A 149 -4.06 13.43 -14.66
CA GLN A 149 -3.92 12.09 -14.07
C GLN A 149 -3.81 12.18 -12.56
N CYS A 150 -4.44 11.21 -11.88
CA CYS A 150 -4.48 11.14 -10.43
C CYS A 150 -3.60 9.99 -9.91
N TYR A 151 -2.97 10.24 -8.77
CA TYR A 151 -2.29 9.24 -7.96
C TYR A 151 -2.87 9.25 -6.57
N PHE A 152 -3.27 8.07 -6.09
CA PHE A 152 -3.76 7.87 -4.74
C PHE A 152 -2.88 6.87 -3.99
N ASN A 153 -2.60 7.17 -2.73
CA ASN A 153 -2.05 6.23 -1.79
C ASN A 153 -2.98 6.10 -0.59
N THR A 154 -3.41 4.88 -0.26
CA THR A 154 -4.34 4.64 0.85
C THR A 154 -3.65 4.50 2.21
N GLY A 155 -2.33 4.69 2.28
CA GLY A 155 -1.57 4.51 3.52
C GLY A 155 -1.55 3.06 3.98
N ALA A 156 -1.64 2.84 5.28
CA ALA A 156 -1.68 1.50 5.88
C ALA A 156 -2.71 1.44 7.01
N TRP A 157 -3.43 0.32 7.09
CA TRP A 157 -4.41 0.07 8.15
C TRP A 157 -3.77 -0.43 9.46
N THR A 158 -2.55 0.02 9.72
CA THR A 158 -1.78 -0.26 10.95
C THR A 158 -1.40 1.02 11.69
N GLU A 159 -1.55 2.18 11.04
CA GLU A 159 -1.17 3.48 11.56
C GLU A 159 -2.31 4.46 11.28
N LYS A 160 -2.82 5.12 12.33
CA LYS A 160 -3.84 6.17 12.16
C LYS A 160 -3.18 7.42 11.56
N PRO A 161 -3.92 8.23 10.77
CA PRO A 161 -5.29 8.00 10.30
C PRO A 161 -5.39 6.87 9.27
N LEU A 162 -6.50 6.11 9.30
CA LEU A 162 -6.79 5.04 8.35
C LEU A 162 -7.46 5.65 7.12
N HIS A 163 -7.12 5.18 5.92
CA HIS A 163 -7.67 5.74 4.69
C HIS A 163 -8.17 4.67 3.73
N PHE A 164 -9.16 5.02 2.93
CA PHE A 164 -9.66 4.23 1.82
C PHE A 164 -10.03 5.11 0.64
N LEU A 165 -10.01 4.53 -0.56
CA LEU A 165 -10.41 5.22 -1.78
C LEU A 165 -11.85 4.84 -2.13
N GLU A 166 -12.74 5.83 -2.19
CA GLU A 166 -14.07 5.69 -2.80
C GLU A 166 -13.94 5.92 -4.31
N VAL A 167 -14.55 5.03 -5.11
CA VAL A 167 -14.62 5.16 -6.56
C VAL A 167 -16.10 5.15 -6.97
N ALA A 168 -16.61 6.33 -7.32
CA ALA A 168 -17.97 6.53 -7.79
C ALA A 168 -18.00 6.76 -9.32
N PRO A 169 -19.17 6.71 -9.98
CA PRO A 169 -19.28 6.96 -11.42
C PRO A 169 -18.71 8.31 -11.88
N ASP A 170 -18.77 9.33 -11.02
CA ASP A 170 -18.41 10.72 -11.30
C ASP A 170 -17.10 11.16 -10.61
N ARG A 171 -16.68 10.49 -9.53
CA ARG A 171 -15.51 10.92 -8.73
C ARG A 171 -14.67 9.77 -8.17
N MET A 172 -13.45 10.10 -7.81
CA MET A 172 -12.56 9.28 -6.98
C MET A 172 -12.06 10.13 -5.82
N ALA A 173 -12.27 9.68 -4.59
CA ALA A 173 -11.96 10.46 -3.40
C ALA A 173 -11.29 9.61 -2.32
N LEU A 174 -10.20 10.12 -1.77
CA LEU A 174 -9.49 9.49 -0.66
C LEU A 174 -10.13 9.97 0.65
N HIS A 175 -10.72 9.04 1.40
CA HIS A 175 -11.39 9.32 2.67
C HIS A 175 -10.53 8.89 3.84
N THR A 176 -10.67 9.60 4.95
CA THR A 176 -10.22 9.12 6.27
C THR A 176 -11.35 8.30 6.87
N TYR A 177 -11.04 7.10 7.35
CA TYR A 177 -11.95 6.32 8.16
C TYR A 177 -11.86 6.84 9.60
N GLU A 178 -12.97 7.38 10.08
CA GLU A 178 -13.18 7.75 11.47
C GLU A 178 -13.87 6.56 12.14
N ASP A 179 -13.27 6.08 13.23
CA ASP A 179 -13.89 5.03 14.03
C ASP A 179 -14.89 5.76 14.93
N ASP A 180 -16.19 5.56 14.73
CA ASP A 180 -17.28 6.11 15.56
C ASP A 180 -17.28 5.47 16.97
N CYS A 181 -16.13 5.48 17.64
CA CYS A 181 -15.95 5.08 19.03
C CYS A 181 -15.69 6.34 19.88
N ASP A 182 -16.55 7.35 19.75
CA ASP A 182 -16.91 8.19 20.89
C ASP A 182 -17.91 7.39 21.72
N CYS A 183 -17.40 6.42 22.46
CA CYS A 183 -18.07 5.99 23.67
C CYS A 183 -17.76 7.07 24.69
N ASP A 184 -18.67 8.03 24.86
CA ASP A 184 -18.77 8.84 26.08
C ASP A 184 -18.64 7.89 27.27
N CYS A 185 -17.48 7.89 27.90
CA CYS A 185 -17.27 7.29 29.20
C CYS A 185 -17.41 8.43 30.20
N ASP A 186 -18.66 8.73 30.57
CA ASP A 186 -18.97 9.41 31.85
C ASP A 186 -18.44 8.57 33.03
#